data_AF-A0A429TKT5-F1
#
_entry.id   AF-A0A429TKT5-F1
#
_cell.length_a   1.000
_cell.length_b   1.000
_cell.length_c   1.000
_cell.angle_alpha   90.00
_cell.angle_beta   90.00
_cell.angle_gamma   90.00
#
_symmetry.space_group_name_H-M   'P 1'
#
loop_
_entity.id
_entity.type
_entity.pdbx_description
1 polymer ?
#
loop_
_entity_poly.entity_id
_entity_poly.type
_entity_poly.pdbx_seq_one_letter_code
_entity_poly.pdbx_strand_id
1 'polypeptide(L)' 'MDGTITDESDTDAALTTLEAGLRCPHIRNYIYWDFDPELSAEKVVDRAMSYKPFAL' A
#
# COMPACT_ATOMS: atom_id res chain seq x y z
N MET A 1 9.54 1.08 16.18
CA MET A 1 9.81 2.02 15.08
C MET A 1 8.65 3.00 15.08
N ASP A 2 8.86 4.19 15.65
CA ASP A 2 7.91 5.30 15.59
C ASP A 2 7.94 5.87 14.17
N GLY A 3 7.00 5.43 13.34
CA GLY A 3 6.89 5.79 11.93
C GLY A 3 6.32 7.19 11.76
N THR A 4 7.11 8.22 12.09
CA THR A 4 6.80 9.57 11.63
C THR A 4 7.37 9.74 10.24
N ILE A 5 6.50 9.79 9.24
CA ILE A 5 6.90 10.13 7.89
C ILE A 5 7.15 11.65 7.88
N THR A 6 8.41 12.05 7.72
CA THR A 6 8.84 13.45 7.89
C THR A 6 8.83 14.28 6.60
N ASP A 7 8.71 13.63 5.45
CA ASP A 7 8.69 14.28 4.13
C ASP A 7 7.97 13.42 3.07
N GLU A 8 7.56 14.03 1.96
CA GLU A 8 7.00 13.32 0.81
C GLU A 8 7.98 12.26 0.25
N SER A 9 9.29 12.52 0.31
CA SER A 9 10.34 11.58 -0.10
C SER A 9 10.38 10.33 0.78
N ASP A 10 10.19 10.48 2.09
CA ASP A 10 10.10 9.37 3.04
C ASP A 10 8.83 8.54 2.78
N THR A 11 7.74 9.21 2.39
CA THR A 11 6.49 8.57 1.98
C THR A 11 6.71 7.70 0.74
N ASP A 12 7.36 8.24 -0.29
CA ASP A 12 7.58 7.53 -1.55
C ASP A 12 8.51 6.32 -1.39
N ALA A 13 9.55 6.45 -0.54
CA ALA A 13 10.43 5.33 -0.20
C ALA A 13 9.68 4.21 0.54
N ALA A 14 8.79 4.56 1.49
CA ALA A 14 7.95 3.60 2.17
C ALA A 14 6.97 2.89 1.21
N LEU A 15 6.34 3.65 0.31
CA LEU A 15 5.43 3.10 -0.71
C LEU A 15 6.16 2.16 -1.67
N THR A 16 7.35 2.53 -2.13
CA THR A 16 8.18 1.67 -2.99
C THR A 16 8.54 0.35 -2.31
N THR A 17 8.85 0.39 -1.01
CA THR A 17 9.12 -0.80 -0.21
C THR A 17 7.88 -1.70 -0.10
N LEU A 18 6.70 -1.11 0.09
CA LEU A 18 5.43 -1.82 0.13
C LEU A 18 5.08 -2.47 -1.22
N GLU A 19 5.24 -1.76 -2.33
CA GLU A 19 5.02 -2.30 -3.69
C GLU A 19 5.91 -3.51 -3.97
N ALA A 20 7.19 -3.42 -3.61
CA ALA A 20 8.16 -4.49 -3.80
C ALA A 20 7.86 -5.72 -2.93
N GLY A 21 7.46 -5.50 -1.66
CA GLY A 21 7.16 -6.54 -0.69
C GLY A 21 5.82 -7.24 -0.95
N LEU A 22 4.79 -6.49 -1.30
CA LEU A 22 3.44 -7.02 -1.58
C LEU A 22 3.28 -7.48 -3.03
N ARG A 23 4.24 -7.17 -3.91
CA ARG A 23 4.17 -7.43 -5.36
C ARG A 23 2.89 -6.85 -5.99
N CYS A 24 2.33 -5.80 -5.39
CA CYS A 24 1.07 -5.19 -5.79
C CYS A 24 1.34 -3.77 -6.30
N PRO A 25 1.24 -3.52 -7.62
CA PRO A 25 1.45 -2.19 -8.21
C PRO A 25 0.31 -1.21 -7.88
N HIS A 26 -0.77 -1.67 -7.28
CA HIS A 26 -1.96 -0.87 -6.99
C HIS A 26 -2.11 -0.48 -5.51
N ILE A 27 -1.12 -0.79 -4.65
CA ILE A 27 -1.16 -0.46 -3.22
C ILE A 27 -1.38 1.04 -2.97
N ARG A 28 -0.79 1.92 -3.79
CA ARG A 28 -1.01 3.38 -3.69
C ARG A 28 -2.47 3.76 -3.89
N ASN A 29 -3.17 3.07 -4.81
CA ASN A 29 -4.60 3.32 -5.03
C ASN A 29 -5.45 2.88 -3.84
N TYR A 30 -5.09 1.77 -3.17
CA TYR A 30 -5.80 1.34 -1.96
C TYR A 30 -5.56 2.26 -0.76
N ILE A 31 -4.51 3.09 -0.78
CA ILE A 31 -4.23 4.05 0.29
C ILE A 31 -4.90 5.40 0.02
N TYR A 32 -4.77 5.92 -1.20
CA TYR A 32 -5.23 7.28 -1.53
C TYR A 32 -6.61 7.35 -2.16
N TRP A 33 -7.08 6.26 -2.78
CA TRP A 33 -8.29 6.22 -3.59
C TRP A 33 -9.26 5.10 -3.20
N ASP A 34 -9.14 4.57 -1.99
CA ASP A 34 -10.15 3.68 -1.42
C ASP A 34 -11.30 4.49 -0.84
N PHE A 35 -12.52 4.05 -1.11
CA PHE A 35 -13.75 4.68 -0.61
C PHE A 35 -14.38 3.84 0.52
N ASP A 36 -13.68 2.83 1.03
CA ASP A 36 -14.12 2.08 2.21
C ASP A 36 -14.09 2.98 3.47
N PRO A 37 -15.24 3.29 4.09
CA PRO A 37 -15.28 4.11 5.31
C PRO A 37 -14.60 3.45 6.51
N GLU A 38 -14.36 2.14 6.45
CA GLU A 38 -13.65 1.37 7.47
C GLU A 38 -12.24 0.98 6.99
N LEU A 39 -11.62 1.76 6.10
CA LEU A 39 -10.27 1.51 5.60
C LEU A 39 -9.26 1.52 6.76
N SER A 40 -8.49 0.44 6.89
CA SER A 40 -7.39 0.30 7.83
C SER A 40 -6.14 -0.18 7.12
N ALA A 41 -4.97 0.07 7.71
CA ALA A 41 -3.70 -0.42 7.18
C ALA A 41 -3.71 -1.95 6.98
N GLU A 42 -4.33 -2.69 7.90
CA GLU A 42 -4.48 -4.14 7.82
C GLU A 42 -5.32 -4.56 6.59
N LYS A 43 -6.46 -3.92 6.35
CA LYS A 43 -7.31 -4.20 5.18
C LYS A 43 -6.60 -3.89 3.86
N VAL A 44 -5.84 -2.79 3.83
CA VAL A 44 -5.04 -2.41 2.65
C VAL A 44 -3.99 -3.48 2.34
N VAL A 45 -3.28 -3.96 3.36
CA VAL A 45 -2.29 -5.04 3.22
C VAL A 45 -2.96 -6.36 2.81
N ASP A 46 -4.08 -6.72 3.42
CA ASP A 46 -4.83 -7.94 3.08
C ASP A 46 -5.32 -7.93 1.63
N ARG A 47 -5.86 -6.79 1.17
CA ARG A 47 -6.28 -6.58 -0.23
C ARG A 47 -5.10 -6.70 -1.18
N ALA A 48 -3.95 -6.13 -0.83
CA ALA A 48 -2.74 -6.20 -1.64
C ALA A 48 -2.13 -7.62 -1.67
N MET A 49 -2.18 -8.37 -0.57
CA MET A 49 -1.78 -9.79 -0.54
C MET A 49 -2.74 -10.67 -1.35
N SER A 50 -4.02 -10.31 -1.39
CA SER A 50 -5.03 -10.97 -2.21
C SER A 50 -4.92 -10.63 -3.71
N TYR A 51 -4.13 -9.60 -4.07
CA TYR A 51 -3.90 -9.23 -5.45
C TYR A 51 -3.11 -10.33 -6.17
N LYS A 52 -3.81 -11.08 -7.02
CA LYS A 52 -3.19 -12.01 -7.95
C LYS A 52 -2.97 -11.26 -9.26
N PRO A 53 -1.73 -10.92 -9.65
CA PRO A 53 -1.49 -10.40 -10.98
C PRO A 53 -2.01 -11.46 -11.95
N PHE A 54 -2.93 -11.06 -12.81
CA PHE A 54 -3.44 -11.92 -13.87
C PHE A 54 -2.22 -12.44 -14.62
N ALA A 55 -1.94 -13.73 -14.52
CA ALA A 55 -0.92 -14.36 -15.33
C ALA A 55 -1.41 -14.26 -16.77
N LEU A 56 -0.90 -13.28 -17.51
CA LEU A 56 -1.02 -13.20 -18.95
C LEU A 56 0.01 -14.13 -19.59
#